data_AF-A0AAU2NH85-F1
#
_entry.id   AF-A0AAU2NH85-F1
#
_cell.length_a   1.000
_cell.length_b   1.000
_cell.length_c   1.000
_cell.angle_alpha   90.00
_cell.angle_beta   90.00
_cell.angle_gamma   90.00
#
_symmetry.space_group_name_H-M   'P 1'
#
loop_
_entity.id
_entity.type
_entity.pdbx_description
1 polymer ?
#
loop_
_entity_poly.entity_id
_entity_poly.type
_entity_poly.pdbx_seq_one_letter_code
_entity_poly.pdbx_strand_id
1 'polypeptide(L)' 'MARADGTARIDSGDDAPELCDECGLLAPARELVVLRVPDSSAVDTHPRFDGERLLRACCEPHLVRLAAGYRRRPFVVEEL' A
#
# COMPACT_ATOMS: atom_id res chain seq x y z
N MET A 1 -23.15 -37.87 17.43
CA MET A 1 -22.07 -37.40 16.54
C MET A 1 -21.96 -35.89 16.69
N ALA A 2 -20.97 -35.42 17.46
CA ALA A 2 -20.69 -34.00 17.63
C ALA A 2 -20.17 -33.42 16.31
N ARG A 3 -20.78 -32.34 15.82
CA ARG A 3 -20.22 -31.56 14.71
C ARG A 3 -19.36 -30.45 15.30
N ALA A 4 -18.12 -30.42 14.83
CA ALA A 4 -17.09 -29.50 15.27
C ALA A 4 -17.52 -28.05 15.07
N ASP A 5 -17.38 -27.28 16.14
CA ASP A 5 -17.52 -25.84 16.19
C ASP A 5 -16.38 -25.22 15.37
N GLY A 6 -16.66 -24.94 14.09
CA GLY A 6 -15.74 -24.27 13.19
C GLY A 6 -15.67 -22.78 13.49
N THR A 7 -15.02 -22.42 14.59
CA THR A 7 -14.66 -21.03 14.88
C THR A 7 -13.56 -20.60 13.91
N ALA A 8 -13.98 -20.05 12.77
CA ALA A 8 -13.09 -19.27 11.92
C ALA A 8 -12.58 -18.09 12.75
N ARG A 9 -11.31 -18.14 13.16
CA ARG A 9 -10.64 -16.95 13.68
C ARG A 9 -10.67 -15.91 12.57
N ILE A 10 -11.36 -14.80 12.84
CA ILE A 10 -11.16 -13.58 12.09
C ILE A 10 -9.83 -13.03 12.60
N ASP A 11 -8.74 -13.43 11.95
CA ASP A 11 -7.47 -12.72 12.08
C ASP A 11 -7.73 -11.28 11.67
N SER A 12 -7.57 -10.38 12.65
CA SER A 12 -7.76 -8.95 12.47
C SER A 12 -6.79 -8.51 11.36
N GLY A 13 -7.30 -7.77 10.37
CA GLY A 13 -6.67 -7.53 9.06
C GLY A 13 -5.33 -6.77 9.01
N ASP A 14 -4.53 -6.82 10.07
CA ASP A 14 -3.20 -6.23 10.22
C ASP A 14 -2.05 -7.25 10.01
N ASP A 15 -2.35 -8.56 10.05
CA ASP A 15 -1.36 -9.64 9.86
C ASP A 15 -1.30 -10.17 8.42
N ALA A 16 -2.22 -9.75 7.55
CA ALA A 16 -2.17 -10.16 6.15
C ALA A 16 -0.89 -9.61 5.50
N PRO A 17 -0.06 -10.47 4.88
CA PRO A 17 1.16 -10.01 4.24
C PRO A 17 0.83 -9.14 3.03
N GLU A 18 1.51 -8.01 2.92
CA GLU A 18 1.43 -7.09 1.80
C GLU A 18 2.74 -7.09 0.99
N LEU A 19 2.67 -6.64 -0.25
CA LEU A 19 3.82 -6.60 -1.16
C LEU A 19 4.60 -5.30 -1.00
N CYS A 20 5.93 -5.40 -1.08
CA CYS A 20 6.78 -4.26 -1.37
C CYS A 20 6.65 -3.88 -2.85
N ASP A 21 6.30 -2.63 -3.13
CA ASP A 21 6.07 -2.15 -4.50
C ASP A 21 7.35 -2.08 -5.35
N GLU A 22 8.54 -2.06 -4.71
CA GLU A 22 9.83 -2.00 -5.40
C GLU A 22 10.38 -3.39 -5.75
N CYS A 23 10.36 -4.34 -4.82
CA CYS A 23 11.01 -5.66 -5.00
C CYS A 23 10.04 -6.85 -5.01
N GLY A 24 8.75 -6.64 -4.73
CA GLY A 24 7.74 -7.69 -4.69
C GLY A 24 7.82 -8.63 -3.48
N LEU A 25 8.63 -8.31 -2.46
CA LEU A 25 8.70 -9.10 -1.23
C LEU A 25 7.36 -9.03 -0.48
N LEU A 26 6.81 -10.18 -0.09
CA LEU A 26 5.70 -10.27 0.87
C LEU A 26 6.24 -10.12 2.29
N ALA A 27 5.72 -9.15 3.04
CA ALA A 27 6.04 -8.95 4.45
C ALA A 27 4.76 -8.60 5.23
N PRO A 28 4.72 -8.83 6.56
CA PRO A 28 3.61 -8.39 7.38
C PRO A 28 3.38 -6.89 7.22
N ALA A 29 2.13 -6.44 7.08
CA ALA A 29 1.81 -5.04 6.81
C ALA A 29 2.44 -4.07 7.84
N ARG A 30 2.47 -4.47 9.11
CA ARG A 30 3.13 -3.73 10.22
C ARG A 30 4.65 -3.51 10.06
N GLU A 31 5.32 -4.32 9.24
CA GLU A 31 6.77 -4.24 8.99
C GLU A 31 7.09 -3.41 7.75
N LEU A 32 6.09 -3.08 6.94
CA LEU A 32 6.26 -2.21 5.77
C LEU A 32 6.33 -0.75 6.21
N VAL A 33 7.28 -0.02 5.61
CA VAL A 33 7.28 1.44 5.65
C VAL A 33 6.40 1.97 4.51
N VAL A 34 5.61 3.00 4.79
CA VAL A 34 4.62 3.53 3.85
C VAL A 34 4.78 5.02 3.62
N LEU A 35 4.45 5.49 2.41
CA LEU A 35 4.45 6.90 2.04
C LEU A 35 3.35 7.19 1.02
N ARG A 36 2.62 8.29 1.20
CA ARG A 36 1.72 8.81 0.17
C ARG A 36 2.47 9.79 -0.74
N VAL A 37 2.27 9.65 -2.05
CA VAL A 37 2.87 10.52 -3.07
C VAL A 37 1.79 11.03 -4.03
N PRO A 38 1.93 12.27 -4.56
CA PRO A 38 1.05 12.75 -5.61
C PRO A 38 1.15 11.89 -6.87
N ASP A 39 0.01 11.43 -7.38
CA ASP A 39 -0.13 10.65 -8.62
C ASP A 39 -1.53 10.92 -9.19
N SER A 40 -1.64 11.76 -10.23
CA SER A 40 -2.93 12.17 -10.80
C SER A 40 -3.75 11.00 -11.36
N SER A 41 -3.11 9.87 -11.65
CA SER A 41 -3.78 8.64 -12.08
C SER A 41 -4.36 7.79 -10.93
N ALA A 42 -4.13 8.17 -9.68
CA ALA A 42 -4.64 7.46 -8.52
C ALA A 42 -6.02 8.00 -8.13
N VAL A 43 -7.03 7.13 -8.20
CA VAL A 43 -8.38 7.42 -7.71
C VAL A 43 -8.58 6.72 -6.37
N ASP A 44 -8.99 7.46 -5.34
CA ASP A 44 -9.33 6.93 -4.01
C ASP A 44 -10.81 7.15 -3.70
N THR A 45 -11.39 6.26 -2.89
CA THR A 45 -12.78 6.41 -2.43
C THR A 45 -12.95 7.54 -1.43
N HIS A 46 -11.87 7.94 -0.76
CA HIS A 46 -11.84 9.08 0.14
C HIS A 46 -11.30 10.30 -0.63
N PRO A 47 -12.11 11.37 -0.80
CA PRO A 47 -11.73 12.53 -1.61
C PRO A 47 -10.44 13.22 -1.17
N ARG A 48 -10.07 13.10 0.11
CA ARG A 48 -8.83 13.66 0.66
C ARG A 48 -7.54 12.99 0.17
N PHE A 49 -7.67 11.78 -0.38
CA PHE A 49 -6.56 10.96 -0.87
C PHE A 49 -6.61 10.78 -2.38
N ASP A 50 -7.57 11.44 -3.04
CA ASP A 50 -7.69 11.40 -4.48
C ASP A 50 -6.49 12.13 -5.11
N GLY A 51 -5.91 11.53 -6.15
CA GLY A 51 -4.63 11.98 -6.69
C GLY A 51 -3.42 11.65 -5.83
N GLU A 52 -3.55 10.80 -4.80
CA GLU A 52 -2.43 10.30 -4.00
C GLU A 52 -2.34 8.77 -4.05
N ARG A 53 -1.13 8.26 -4.27
CA ARG A 53 -0.84 6.83 -4.21
C ARG A 53 -0.13 6.48 -2.91
N LEU A 54 -0.63 5.46 -2.21
CA LEU A 54 0.06 4.86 -1.08
C LEU A 54 1.12 3.86 -1.59
N LEU A 55 2.39 4.17 -1.35
CA LEU A 55 3.53 3.30 -1.59
C LEU A 55 3.86 2.51 -0.34
N ARG A 56 4.27 1.25 -0.53
CA ARG A 56 4.69 0.33 0.53
C ARG A 56 6.05 -0.28 0.19
N ALA A 57 6.93 -0.32 1.17
CA ALA A 57 8.24 -0.90 0.99
C ALA A 57 8.70 -1.68 2.23
N CYS A 58 9.47 -2.75 2.01
CA CYS A 58 10.04 -3.54 3.08
C CYS A 58 11.17 -2.82 3.84
N CYS A 59 11.64 -1.67 3.34
CA CYS A 59 12.67 -0.86 3.98
C CYS A 59 12.70 0.57 3.40
N GLU A 60 13.29 1.51 4.14
CA GLU A 60 13.41 2.91 3.73
C GLU A 60 14.12 3.11 2.37
N PRO A 61 15.22 2.39 2.04
CA PRO A 61 15.88 2.56 0.74
C PRO A 61 14.98 2.26 -0.46
N HIS A 62 14.11 1.26 -0.36
CA HIS A 62 13.13 0.96 -1.40
C HIS A 62 12.05 2.04 -1.49
N LEU A 63 11.58 2.55 -0.35
CA LEU A 63 10.62 3.66 -0.32
C LEU A 63 11.18 4.92 -0.98
N VAL A 64 12.45 5.24 -0.72
CA VAL A 64 13.14 6.40 -1.33
C VAL A 64 13.25 6.24 -2.85
N ARG A 65 13.54 5.04 -3.36
CA ARG A 65 13.60 4.77 -4.81
C ARG A 65 12.23 4.96 -5.46
N LEU A 66 11.18 4.38 -4.88
CA LEU A 66 9.81 4.56 -5.35
C LEU A 66 9.43 6.04 -5.38
N ALA A 67 9.65 6.76 -4.27
CA ALA A 67 9.35 8.19 -4.17
C ALA A 67 10.10 9.02 -5.22
N ALA A 68 11.37 8.70 -5.50
CA ALA A 68 12.14 9.37 -6.55
C ALA A 68 11.56 9.12 -7.95
N GLY A 69 10.97 7.95 -8.20
CA GLY A 69 10.25 7.64 -9.45
C GLY A 69 9.04 8.53 -9.65
N TYR A 70 8.20 8.68 -8.63
CA TYR A 70 7.00 9.54 -8.70
C TYR A 70 7.34 11.02 -8.84
N ARG A 71 8.42 11.51 -8.21
CA ARG A 71 8.90 12.90 -8.37
C ARG A 71 9.36 13.24 -9.79
N ARG A 72 9.70 12.23 -10.60
CA ARG A 72 10.16 12.40 -11.98
C ARG A 72 9.03 12.32 -13.01
N ARG A 73 7.84 11.85 -12.63
CA ARG A 73 6.64 11.97 -13.45
C ARG A 73 6.05 13.37 -13.22
N PRO A 74 5.82 14.19 -14.26
CA PRO A 74 5.11 15.45 -14.08
C PRO A 74 3.71 15.14 -13.57
N PHE A 75 3.38 15.63 -12.38
CA PHE A 75 2.01 15.61 -11.86
C PHE A 75 1.20 16.65 -12.64
N VAL A 76 0.26 16.21 -13.48
CA VAL A 76 -0.60 17.08 -14.28
C VAL A 76 -1.97 17.15 -13.60
N VAL A 77 -2.29 18.33 -13.06
CA VAL A 77 -3.52 18.59 -12.29
C VAL A 77 -4.79 18.46 -13.16
N GLU A 78 -4.68 18.65 -14.48
CA GLU A 78 -5.80 18.60 -15.43
C GLU A 78 -6.35 17.19 -15.73
N GLU A 79 -5.71 16.12 -15.22
CA GLU A 79 -6.19 14.73 -15.43
C GLU A 79 -6.94 14.13 -14.22
N LEU A 80 -7.26 14.95 -13.22
CA LEU A 80 -8.05 14.58 -12.03
C LEU A 80 -9.55 14.88 -12.22
#